data_AF-A0A1Y2VEB5-F1
#
_entry.id   AF-A0A1Y2VEB5-F1
#
_cell.length_a   1.000
_cell.length_b   1.000
_cell.length_c   1.000
_cell.angle_alpha   90.00
_cell.angle_beta   90.00
_cell.angle_gamma   90.00
#
_symmetry.space_group_name_H-M   'P 1'
#
loop_
_entity.id
_entity.type
_entity.pdbx_description
1 polymer ?
#
loop_
_entity_poly.entity_id
_entity_poly.type
_entity_poly.pdbx_seq_one_letter_code
_entity_poly.pdbx_strand_id
1 'polypeptide(L)'
;MPSIELGDSIPPNTAHAVSVSLPTWESNIGYEEGQEWVIGTMVTGYPRFFIHKSIQAFGRDIVAKYGTAEQQAMLFPTRKTANRCLDFIRDKAPPSALASLDVLHLVLDPAKKTPESLQSATPSISAVLCSAEAYPFAKQYWQHSGDGISSRRAEFCHGLFKENLLVPADHASYPRPIQQKLCRGPKRYRRTASIDDTSNVSSGTQQHQQYPVKLADDDPTDTLETSRFLEERYGRNLDLSLVPNAKSAIRRRIAGVLTENIDLKSTTTFPTMDSNARGISNFKEDDIYLVPCGMNAIFTTHQALLKAREPRKSINFGFPYVDTLKILQKFGPGAIFYGRGSSEDLDDLESRLQNGERFLALFCEFPGNPLLSCPDLVRIRRLADTYDFAVVVDETVGTFVNVNVLPYADVVVSSLTKIFSGDCNVMGGSIILNPNSRYYDSLKSVMTAEFEDTYWAEDVIFMERNSRDFRSRIDRVNANAEAICEVLIAHPLVTKVYYPKYNESRPNYEVCKLPNGGYGGLLSCTLKTKAHAMAFYDALETAKGPSLGTNFTLTSPYVVLAHYQELDWAAGYGVDPDLLRISVGLEDDLTSIFARALKVAETVQVNE
;
A
#
# COMPACT_ATOMS: atom_id res chain seq x y z
N MET A 1 -5.74 17.12 -21.08
CA MET A 1 -4.85 17.45 -19.93
C MET A 1 -3.50 17.92 -20.49
N PRO A 2 -2.71 18.76 -19.79
CA PRO A 2 -1.33 19.02 -20.21
C PRO A 2 -0.59 17.68 -20.33
N SER A 3 0.29 17.55 -21.34
CA SER A 3 1.13 16.37 -21.51
C SER A 3 1.99 16.18 -20.26
N ILE A 4 1.98 14.98 -19.70
CA ILE A 4 2.84 14.62 -18.57
C ILE A 4 4.12 14.03 -19.15
N GLU A 5 5.25 14.69 -18.93
CA GLU A 5 6.53 14.29 -19.47
C GLU A 5 6.95 12.89 -18.99
N LEU A 6 7.76 12.20 -19.79
CA LEU A 6 8.29 10.88 -19.43
C LEU A 6 9.00 10.92 -18.08
N GLY A 7 8.69 9.95 -17.22
CA GLY A 7 9.36 9.81 -15.92
C GLY A 7 8.83 10.73 -14.83
N ASP A 8 7.94 11.68 -15.14
CA ASP A 8 7.28 12.54 -14.15
C ASP A 8 6.26 11.79 -13.30
N SER A 9 5.99 12.29 -12.11
CA SER A 9 4.97 11.75 -11.22
C SER A 9 3.56 11.88 -11.80
N ILE A 10 2.69 10.92 -11.51
CA ILE A 10 1.25 11.03 -11.79
C ILE A 10 0.48 11.05 -10.46
N PRO A 11 -0.23 12.16 -10.12
CA PRO A 11 -0.31 13.44 -10.85
C PRO A 11 1.03 14.19 -10.87
N PRO A 12 1.21 15.17 -11.79
CA PRO A 12 2.43 15.98 -11.85
C PRO A 12 2.75 16.66 -10.52
N ASN A 13 4.04 16.79 -10.20
CA ASN A 13 4.55 17.44 -8.98
C ASN A 13 4.04 16.86 -7.66
N THR A 14 3.74 15.56 -7.62
CA THR A 14 3.23 14.89 -6.42
C THR A 14 4.36 14.11 -5.74
N ALA A 15 4.84 14.61 -4.60
CA ALA A 15 6.02 14.10 -3.89
C ALA A 15 5.96 12.61 -3.50
N HIS A 16 4.77 12.08 -3.22
CA HIS A 16 4.55 10.69 -2.84
C HIS A 16 3.63 9.98 -3.84
N ALA A 17 3.73 10.35 -5.12
CA ALA A 17 2.92 9.75 -6.17
C ALA A 17 3.10 8.23 -6.20
N VAL A 18 2.01 7.52 -6.47
CA VAL A 18 2.01 6.06 -6.61
C VAL A 18 2.02 5.63 -8.08
N SER A 19 2.36 6.53 -9.00
CA SER A 19 2.47 6.27 -10.43
C SER A 19 3.43 7.26 -11.11
N VAL A 20 3.83 6.92 -12.33
CA VAL A 20 4.82 7.61 -13.17
C VAL A 20 4.35 7.62 -14.61
N SER A 21 4.69 8.68 -15.35
CA SER A 21 4.32 8.81 -16.75
C SER A 21 5.19 7.96 -17.68
N LEU A 22 4.52 7.15 -18.48
CA LEU A 22 5.07 6.37 -19.60
C LEU A 22 4.24 6.69 -20.86
N PRO A 23 4.43 7.88 -21.47
CA PRO A 23 3.48 8.51 -22.37
C PRO A 23 3.33 7.82 -23.73
N THR A 24 4.28 6.98 -24.13
CA THR A 24 4.28 6.27 -25.41
C THR A 24 4.47 4.76 -25.25
N TRP A 25 4.03 3.98 -26.24
CA TRP A 25 4.24 2.54 -26.22
C TRP A 25 5.74 2.20 -26.12
N GLU A 26 6.56 2.93 -26.86
CA GLU A 26 8.03 2.82 -26.82
C GLU A 26 8.58 3.09 -25.42
N SER A 27 8.04 4.07 -24.68
CA SER A 27 8.47 4.32 -23.30
C SER A 27 8.13 3.17 -22.34
N ASN A 28 7.05 2.42 -22.57
CA ASN A 28 6.73 1.23 -21.77
C ASN A 28 7.73 0.10 -22.06
N ILE A 29 8.07 -0.13 -23.33
CA ILE A 29 9.11 -1.10 -23.72
C ILE A 29 10.46 -0.68 -23.14
N GLY A 30 10.85 0.59 -23.31
CA GLY A 30 12.13 1.11 -22.81
C GLY A 30 12.24 1.02 -21.28
N TYR A 31 11.14 1.19 -20.55
CA TYR A 31 11.10 0.95 -19.10
C TYR A 31 11.39 -0.52 -18.75
N GLU A 32 10.73 -1.46 -19.42
CA GLU A 32 10.87 -2.90 -19.16
C GLU A 32 12.23 -3.46 -19.61
N GLU A 33 12.82 -2.89 -20.65
CA GLU A 33 14.18 -3.21 -21.11
C GLU A 33 15.29 -2.50 -20.34
N GLY A 34 14.93 -1.59 -19.43
CA GLY A 34 15.90 -0.83 -18.63
C GLY A 34 16.73 0.15 -19.45
N GLN A 35 16.17 0.71 -20.53
CA GLN A 35 16.87 1.65 -21.40
C GLN A 35 17.12 2.99 -20.68
N GLU A 36 18.35 3.50 -20.78
CA GLU A 36 18.82 4.66 -19.99
C GLU A 36 18.01 5.93 -20.23
N TRP A 37 17.51 6.17 -21.45
CA TRP A 37 16.70 7.35 -21.75
C TRP A 37 15.33 7.35 -21.03
N VAL A 38 14.83 6.18 -20.61
CA VAL A 38 13.64 6.05 -19.75
C VAL A 38 14.05 6.04 -18.29
N ILE A 39 14.95 5.15 -17.87
CA ILE A 39 15.29 4.96 -16.46
C ILE A 39 15.93 6.22 -15.86
N GLY A 40 16.79 6.91 -16.62
CA GLY A 40 17.48 8.13 -16.20
C GLY A 40 16.55 9.33 -15.98
N THR A 41 15.35 9.34 -16.57
CA THR A 41 14.36 10.43 -16.42
C THR A 41 13.38 10.19 -15.28
N MET A 42 13.29 8.96 -14.74
CA MET A 42 12.31 8.64 -13.70
C MET A 42 12.54 9.42 -12.40
N VAL A 43 11.57 10.25 -12.03
CA VAL A 43 11.56 10.92 -10.71
C VAL A 43 10.97 10.01 -9.63
N THR A 44 10.02 9.16 -10.02
CA THR A 44 9.31 8.19 -9.18
C THR A 44 8.89 6.97 -10.00
N GLY A 45 8.17 6.03 -9.39
CA GLY A 45 7.59 4.86 -10.06
C GLY A 45 6.47 4.24 -9.22
N TYR A 46 5.89 3.14 -9.70
CA TYR A 46 4.89 2.42 -8.90
C TYR A 46 5.54 1.85 -7.63
N PRO A 47 5.03 2.20 -6.43
CA PRO A 47 5.58 1.68 -5.19
C PRO A 47 5.52 0.15 -5.18
N ARG A 48 6.63 -0.50 -4.81
CA ARG A 48 6.94 -1.95 -4.89
C ARG A 48 7.78 -2.41 -6.08
N PHE A 49 7.69 -1.76 -7.24
CA PHE A 49 8.63 -2.03 -8.35
C PHE A 49 9.74 -0.99 -8.41
N PHE A 50 9.42 0.24 -8.00
CA PHE A 50 10.36 1.33 -7.82
C PHE A 50 10.50 1.66 -6.34
N ILE A 51 11.71 1.54 -5.78
CA ILE A 51 11.98 1.97 -4.42
C ILE A 51 12.13 3.50 -4.45
N HIS A 52 11.26 4.22 -3.75
CA HIS A 52 11.26 5.68 -3.79
C HIS A 52 12.63 6.29 -3.44
N LYS A 53 13.01 7.39 -4.12
CA LYS A 53 14.34 8.03 -3.93
C LYS A 53 14.59 8.43 -2.47
N SER A 54 13.57 8.87 -1.73
CA SER A 54 13.67 9.17 -0.29
C SER A 54 14.01 7.92 0.55
N ILE A 55 13.43 6.75 0.23
CA ILE A 55 13.75 5.48 0.91
C ILE A 55 15.21 5.09 0.61
N GLN A 56 15.63 5.19 -0.65
CA GLN A 56 17.00 4.88 -1.04
C GLN A 56 18.02 5.81 -0.36
N ALA A 57 17.74 7.11 -0.31
CA ALA A 57 18.58 8.09 0.35
C ALA A 57 18.74 7.79 1.84
N PHE A 58 17.63 7.44 2.51
CA PHE A 58 17.69 7.06 3.91
C PHE A 58 18.49 5.77 4.13
N GLY A 59 18.29 4.76 3.27
CA GLY A 59 19.06 3.52 3.33
C GLY A 59 20.57 3.75 3.18
N ARG A 60 20.98 4.61 2.24
CA ARG A 60 22.41 4.98 2.06
C ARG A 60 23.00 5.63 3.30
N ASP A 61 22.28 6.58 3.92
CA ASP A 61 22.76 7.27 5.12
C ASP A 61 22.85 6.34 6.34
N ILE A 62 21.94 5.35 6.44
CA ILE A 62 22.04 4.29 7.45
C ILE A 62 23.30 3.45 7.24
N VAL A 63 23.56 2.99 6.02
CA VAL A 63 24.77 2.22 5.70
C VAL A 63 26.03 3.03 5.98
N ALA A 64 26.06 4.31 5.59
CA ALA A 64 27.20 5.18 5.82
C ALA A 64 27.54 5.35 7.31
N LYS A 65 26.52 5.31 8.20
CA LYS A 65 26.71 5.50 9.64
C LYS A 65 26.92 4.20 10.42
N TYR A 66 26.25 3.12 10.03
CA TYR A 66 26.17 1.88 10.82
C TYR A 66 26.55 0.60 10.06
N GLY A 67 26.67 0.65 8.73
CA GLY A 67 27.03 -0.49 7.89
C GLY A 67 28.47 -0.45 7.40
N THR A 68 28.79 -1.33 6.44
CA THR A 68 30.07 -1.34 5.71
C THR A 68 29.91 -0.79 4.29
N ALA A 69 31.02 -0.44 3.63
CA ALA A 69 31.01 0.10 2.27
C ALA A 69 30.42 -0.86 1.21
N GLU A 70 30.38 -2.16 1.50
CA GLU A 70 29.88 -3.21 0.60
C GLU A 70 28.40 -3.55 0.84
N GLN A 71 27.80 -2.98 1.90
CA GLN A 71 26.42 -3.25 2.28
C GLN A 71 25.42 -2.29 1.63
N GLN A 72 24.18 -2.77 1.54
CA GLN A 72 23.00 -2.01 1.19
C GLN A 72 21.94 -2.21 2.27
N ALA A 73 21.03 -1.24 2.41
CA ALA A 73 19.94 -1.29 3.39
C ALA A 73 18.58 -1.41 2.71
N MET A 74 17.78 -2.39 3.14
CA MET A 74 16.34 -2.46 2.87
C MET A 74 15.57 -2.07 4.12
N LEU A 75 14.61 -1.15 3.99
CA LEU A 75 13.97 -0.49 5.14
C LEU A 75 12.57 -1.01 5.43
N PHE A 76 12.32 -1.28 6.71
CA PHE A 76 11.13 -1.90 7.26
C PHE A 76 10.60 -1.14 8.48
N PRO A 77 9.28 -1.18 8.74
CA PRO A 77 8.66 -0.44 9.82
C PRO A 77 9.06 -0.95 11.22
N THR A 78 9.17 -2.28 11.39
CA THR A 78 9.41 -2.92 12.69
C THR A 78 10.52 -3.97 12.62
N ARG A 79 11.13 -4.29 13.77
CA ARG A 79 12.14 -5.35 13.86
C ARG A 79 11.56 -6.70 13.44
N LYS A 80 10.29 -6.97 13.74
CA LYS A 80 9.57 -8.19 13.31
C LYS A 80 9.50 -8.29 11.78
N THR A 81 9.11 -7.22 11.09
CA THR A 81 9.07 -7.20 9.60
C THR A 81 10.44 -7.35 8.95
N ALA A 82 11.49 -6.73 9.54
CA ALA A 82 12.86 -6.90 9.07
C ALA A 82 13.38 -8.33 9.27
N ASN A 83 13.07 -8.95 10.41
CA ASN A 83 13.45 -10.35 10.67
C ASN A 83 12.77 -11.32 9.70
N ARG A 84 11.51 -11.10 9.33
CA ARG A 84 10.86 -11.92 8.29
C ARG A 84 11.57 -11.81 6.94
N CYS A 85 12.02 -10.61 6.56
CA CYS A 85 12.84 -10.43 5.37
C CYS A 85 14.17 -11.19 5.48
N LEU A 86 14.83 -11.10 6.64
CA LEU A 86 16.07 -11.81 6.91
C LEU A 86 15.90 -13.34 6.80
N ASP A 87 14.82 -13.88 7.36
CA ASP A 87 14.50 -15.30 7.28
C ASP A 87 14.21 -15.73 5.84
N PHE A 88 13.53 -14.88 5.06
CA PHE A 88 13.32 -15.12 3.63
C PHE A 88 14.64 -15.15 2.84
N ILE A 89 15.57 -14.24 3.12
CA ILE A 89 16.90 -14.26 2.49
C ILE A 89 17.63 -15.56 2.85
N ARG A 90 17.61 -15.97 4.12
CA ARG A 90 18.25 -17.22 4.58
C ARG A 90 17.68 -18.46 3.92
N ASP A 91 16.38 -18.46 3.61
CA ASP A 91 15.70 -19.57 2.96
C ASP A 91 15.94 -19.60 1.43
N LYS A 92 15.97 -18.44 0.77
CA LYS A 92 15.97 -18.35 -0.70
C LYS A 92 17.31 -18.03 -1.34
N ALA A 93 18.23 -17.38 -0.63
CA ALA A 93 19.51 -16.94 -1.17
C ALA A 93 20.57 -18.03 -1.09
N PRO A 94 21.56 -18.05 -2.01
CA PRO A 94 22.67 -18.99 -1.92
C PRO A 94 23.54 -18.71 -0.69
N PRO A 95 24.30 -19.70 -0.16
CA PRO A 95 25.14 -19.52 1.01
C PRO A 95 26.16 -18.37 0.91
N SER A 96 26.64 -18.03 -0.29
CA SER A 96 27.52 -16.88 -0.55
C SER A 96 26.89 -15.54 -0.19
N ALA A 97 25.59 -15.38 -0.46
CA ALA A 97 24.84 -14.17 -0.18
C ALA A 97 24.55 -13.98 1.33
N LEU A 98 24.72 -15.01 2.15
CA LEU A 98 24.41 -14.94 3.58
C LEU A 98 25.53 -14.29 4.41
N ALA A 99 26.67 -14.01 3.80
CA ALA A 99 27.73 -13.24 4.44
C ALA A 99 27.25 -11.80 4.72
N SER A 100 27.54 -11.30 5.91
CA SER A 100 27.27 -9.89 6.31
C SER A 100 25.78 -9.49 6.29
N LEU A 101 24.92 -10.35 6.80
CA LEU A 101 23.51 -10.04 7.08
C LEU A 101 23.32 -9.54 8.52
N ASP A 102 22.70 -8.39 8.68
CA ASP A 102 22.37 -7.83 10.00
C ASP A 102 21.02 -7.08 9.98
N VAL A 103 20.42 -6.90 11.16
CA VAL A 103 19.19 -6.12 11.35
C VAL A 103 19.45 -5.02 12.37
N LEU A 104 19.57 -3.79 11.86
CA LEU A 104 19.64 -2.61 12.68
C LEU A 104 18.21 -2.12 12.99
N HIS A 105 17.88 -1.91 14.26
CA HIS A 105 16.62 -1.29 14.67
C HIS A 105 16.89 0.05 15.32
N LEU A 106 16.37 1.12 14.73
CA LEU A 106 16.51 2.49 15.18
C LEU A 106 15.19 2.95 15.82
N VAL A 107 15.29 3.54 16.99
CA VAL A 107 14.18 4.09 17.78
C VAL A 107 14.50 5.53 18.18
N LEU A 108 13.47 6.27 18.57
CA LEU A 108 13.65 7.60 19.13
C LEU A 108 14.53 7.55 20.39
N ASP A 109 15.53 8.42 20.47
CA ASP A 109 16.47 8.49 21.58
C ASP A 109 15.74 8.85 22.90
N PRO A 110 15.64 7.92 23.87
CA PRO A 110 14.92 8.18 25.11
C PRO A 110 15.63 9.19 26.01
N ALA A 111 16.92 9.47 25.77
CA ALA A 111 17.69 10.45 26.53
C ALA A 111 17.38 11.89 26.13
N LYS A 112 16.84 12.12 24.92
CA LYS A 112 16.53 13.46 24.40
C LYS A 112 15.07 13.81 24.67
N LYS A 113 14.85 15.03 25.20
CA LYS A 113 13.49 15.59 25.28
C LYS A 113 12.98 15.82 23.86
N THR A 114 11.89 15.16 23.52
CA THR A 114 11.22 15.28 22.23
C THR A 114 9.78 15.76 22.43
N PRO A 115 9.17 16.45 21.44
CA PRO A 115 7.79 16.90 21.54
C PRO A 115 6.81 15.74 21.83
N GLU A 116 5.72 16.02 22.54
CA GLU A 116 4.70 15.02 22.91
C GLU A 116 4.04 14.36 21.68
N SER A 117 3.89 15.13 20.59
CA SER A 117 3.43 14.64 19.28
C SER A 117 4.35 13.57 18.70
N LEU A 118 5.68 13.74 18.86
CA LEU A 118 6.70 12.80 18.40
C LEU A 118 6.74 11.53 19.26
N GLN A 119 6.56 11.68 20.57
CA GLN A 119 6.45 10.57 21.50
C GLN A 119 5.22 9.72 21.21
N SER A 120 4.09 10.36 20.89
CA SER A 120 2.84 9.67 20.54
C SER A 120 2.94 8.89 19.22
N ALA A 121 3.73 9.39 18.26
CA ALA A 121 3.98 8.71 16.99
C ALA A 121 4.92 7.50 17.11
N THR A 122 5.72 7.41 18.18
CA THR A 122 6.74 6.37 18.43
C THR A 122 7.52 5.95 17.17
N PRO A 123 8.15 6.90 16.44
CA PRO A 123 8.75 6.60 15.16
C PRO A 123 9.92 5.61 15.34
N SER A 124 9.83 4.48 14.65
CA SER A 124 10.89 3.49 14.56
C SER A 124 11.20 3.15 13.12
N ILE A 125 12.40 2.65 12.86
CA ILE A 125 12.76 2.06 11.57
C ILE A 125 13.68 0.88 11.77
N SER A 126 13.55 -0.14 10.93
CA SER A 126 14.50 -1.26 10.90
C SER A 126 15.14 -1.33 9.52
N ALA A 127 16.42 -1.64 9.48
CA ALA A 127 17.18 -1.82 8.25
C ALA A 127 17.75 -3.24 8.23
N VAL A 128 17.43 -3.99 7.18
CA VAL A 128 18.17 -5.21 6.84
C VAL A 128 19.41 -4.76 6.06
N LEU A 129 20.56 -4.90 6.68
CA LEU A 129 21.87 -4.63 6.07
C LEU A 129 22.35 -5.91 5.41
N CYS A 130 22.64 -5.85 4.11
CA CYS A 130 22.99 -7.04 3.33
C CYS A 130 23.94 -6.70 2.18
N SER A 131 24.65 -7.70 1.66
CA SER A 131 25.52 -7.54 0.50
C SER A 131 24.73 -7.25 -0.78
N ALA A 132 25.40 -6.77 -1.82
CA ALA A 132 24.81 -6.59 -3.14
C ALA A 132 24.25 -7.90 -3.74
N GLU A 133 24.82 -9.06 -3.36
CA GLU A 133 24.33 -10.38 -3.79
C GLU A 133 23.01 -10.76 -3.08
N ALA A 134 22.85 -10.38 -1.81
CA ALA A 134 21.63 -10.63 -1.03
C ALA A 134 20.51 -9.61 -1.30
N TYR A 135 20.85 -8.40 -1.71
CA TYR A 135 19.89 -7.31 -1.89
C TYR A 135 18.72 -7.63 -2.84
N PRO A 136 18.90 -8.35 -3.97
CA PRO A 136 17.79 -8.79 -4.81
C PRO A 136 16.75 -9.64 -4.07
N PHE A 137 17.16 -10.48 -3.10
CA PHE A 137 16.25 -11.28 -2.27
C PHE A 137 15.49 -10.42 -1.26
N ALA A 138 16.17 -9.43 -0.65
CA ALA A 138 15.52 -8.41 0.18
C ALA A 138 14.47 -7.61 -0.61
N LYS A 139 14.84 -7.14 -1.82
CA LYS A 139 13.92 -6.45 -2.73
C LYS A 139 12.73 -7.32 -3.10
N GLN A 140 12.99 -8.61 -3.36
CA GLN A 140 11.95 -9.57 -3.68
C GLN A 140 10.97 -9.78 -2.52
N TYR A 141 11.45 -9.90 -1.28
CA TYR A 141 10.60 -9.94 -0.10
C TYR A 141 9.77 -8.67 0.04
N TRP A 142 10.43 -7.51 -0.05
CA TRP A 142 9.80 -6.19 0.06
C TRP A 142 8.69 -5.98 -0.97
N GLN A 143 8.96 -6.35 -2.23
CA GLN A 143 8.00 -6.28 -3.32
C GLN A 143 6.79 -7.16 -3.03
N HIS A 144 6.96 -8.46 -2.80
CA HIS A 144 5.81 -9.37 -2.69
C HIS A 144 5.03 -9.18 -1.37
N SER A 145 5.70 -9.05 -0.23
CA SER A 145 5.03 -8.93 1.07
C SER A 145 4.36 -7.57 1.28
N GLY A 146 4.86 -6.52 0.62
CA GLY A 146 4.42 -5.15 0.90
C GLY A 146 4.75 -4.65 2.32
N ASP A 147 5.64 -5.34 3.06
CA ASP A 147 6.06 -4.97 4.42
C ASP A 147 7.00 -3.76 4.49
N GLY A 148 7.35 -3.19 3.34
CA GLY A 148 8.19 -2.02 3.22
C GLY A 148 7.67 -0.76 3.91
N ILE A 149 8.58 0.19 4.20
CA ILE A 149 8.15 1.55 4.56
C ILE A 149 7.64 2.35 3.36
N SER A 150 6.74 3.31 3.64
CA SER A 150 6.32 4.32 2.67
C SER A 150 7.36 5.43 2.51
N SER A 151 7.26 6.21 1.43
CA SER A 151 8.12 7.37 1.20
C SER A 151 7.89 8.47 2.24
N ARG A 152 6.65 8.67 2.72
CA ARG A 152 6.34 9.60 3.83
C ARG A 152 7.06 9.20 5.11
N ARG A 153 6.97 7.92 5.51
CA ARG A 153 7.69 7.42 6.69
C ARG A 153 9.20 7.56 6.54
N ALA A 154 9.73 7.30 5.33
CA ALA A 154 11.14 7.48 5.07
C ALA A 154 11.59 8.93 5.26
N GLU A 155 10.88 9.90 4.69
CA GLU A 155 11.24 11.33 4.84
C GLU A 155 11.19 11.79 6.29
N PHE A 156 10.13 11.41 7.01
CA PHE A 156 9.97 11.72 8.42
C PHE A 156 11.11 11.14 9.27
N CYS A 157 11.34 9.82 9.19
CA CYS A 157 12.38 9.15 9.95
C CYS A 157 13.80 9.58 9.52
N HIS A 158 14.00 9.92 8.25
CA HIS A 158 15.29 10.40 7.75
C HIS A 158 15.64 11.78 8.31
N GLY A 159 14.65 12.66 8.48
CA GLY A 159 14.80 13.93 9.20
C GLY A 159 15.32 13.71 10.62
N LEU A 160 14.61 12.89 11.40
CA LEU A 160 15.02 12.54 12.77
C LEU A 160 16.40 11.88 12.83
N PHE A 161 16.74 11.05 11.85
CA PHE A 161 18.05 10.42 11.75
C PHE A 161 19.18 11.45 11.57
N LYS A 162 18.98 12.43 10.67
CA LYS A 162 19.96 13.50 10.39
C LYS A 162 20.19 14.40 11.60
N GLU A 163 19.16 14.60 12.42
CA GLU A 163 19.25 15.34 13.68
C GLU A 163 19.76 14.48 14.86
N ASN A 164 20.20 13.24 14.58
CA ASN A 164 20.65 12.28 15.59
C ASN A 164 19.61 11.99 16.68
N LEU A 165 18.32 12.05 16.34
CA LEU A 165 17.21 11.70 17.23
C LEU A 165 16.83 10.22 17.13
N LEU A 166 17.26 9.51 16.08
CA LEU A 166 17.12 8.06 15.98
C LEU A 166 18.46 7.37 16.33
N VAL A 167 18.40 6.44 17.29
CA VAL A 167 19.55 5.67 17.78
C VAL A 167 19.26 4.17 17.74
N PRO A 168 20.28 3.30 17.66
CA PRO A 168 20.05 1.86 17.74
C PRO A 168 19.41 1.50 19.08
N ALA A 169 18.33 0.70 19.04
CA ALA A 169 17.58 0.31 20.22
C ALA A 169 18.46 -0.36 21.28
N ASP A 170 19.48 -1.11 20.86
CA ASP A 170 20.39 -1.82 21.77
C ASP A 170 21.37 -0.86 22.49
N HIS A 171 21.48 0.40 22.03
CA HIS A 171 22.24 1.48 22.68
C HIS A 171 21.35 2.47 23.46
N ALA A 172 20.03 2.32 23.40
CA ALA A 172 19.08 3.19 24.09
C ALA A 172 19.15 2.96 25.61
N SER A 173 19.98 3.74 26.31
CA SER A 173 20.09 3.70 27.76
C SER A 173 18.91 4.43 28.38
N TYR A 174 17.92 3.71 28.90
CA TYR A 174 16.85 4.32 29.69
C TYR A 174 17.45 5.05 30.90
N PRO A 175 17.04 6.30 31.20
CA PRO A 175 17.38 6.93 32.46
C PRO A 175 16.92 6.03 33.59
N ARG A 176 17.84 5.51 34.41
CA ARG A 176 17.48 4.75 35.60
C ARG A 176 16.59 5.66 36.47
N PRO A 177 15.43 5.18 36.96
CA PRO A 177 14.68 5.96 37.94
C PRO A 177 15.64 6.24 39.10
N ILE A 178 15.80 7.53 39.43
CA ILE A 178 16.60 7.97 40.57
C ILE A 178 16.01 7.27 41.78
N GLN A 179 16.64 6.18 42.22
CA GLN A 179 16.43 5.67 43.57
C GLN A 179 16.81 6.84 44.48
N GLN A 180 15.81 7.48 45.08
CA GLN A 180 16.04 8.33 46.23
C GLN A 180 16.77 7.46 47.25
N LYS A 181 18.10 7.62 47.31
CA LYS A 181 18.89 7.14 48.44
C LYS A 181 18.27 7.83 49.65
N LEU A 182 17.61 7.04 50.49
CA LEU A 182 17.30 7.38 51.87
C LEU A 182 18.62 7.66 52.58
N CYS A 183 19.12 8.89 52.46
CA CYS A 183 20.22 9.38 53.25
C CYS A 183 19.69 9.52 54.69
N ARG A 184 19.94 8.50 55.51
CA ARG A 184 19.82 8.59 56.96
C ARG A 184 20.78 9.67 57.45
N GLY A 185 20.25 10.86 57.73
CA GLY A 185 21.00 11.95 58.35
C GLY A 185 21.40 11.61 59.80
N PRO A 186 22.59 12.01 60.27
CA PRO A 186 22.94 11.89 61.68
C PRO A 186 22.24 12.97 62.53
N LYS A 187 21.63 12.56 63.64
CA LYS A 187 21.12 13.46 64.70
C LYS A 187 22.28 13.92 65.60
N ARG A 188 22.50 15.23 65.78
CA ARG A 188 22.45 15.97 67.08
C ARG A 188 23.12 17.36 67.10
N TYR A 189 22.41 18.29 67.77
CA TYR A 189 22.82 19.55 68.46
C TYR A 189 23.43 20.66 67.57
N ARG A 190 23.11 21.97 67.70
CA ARG A 190 22.55 22.82 68.77
C ARG A 190 22.10 24.17 68.14
N ARG A 191 21.13 24.86 68.77
CA ARG A 191 20.72 26.29 68.54
C ARG A 191 21.95 27.24 68.54
N THR A 192 21.97 28.44 67.94
CA THR A 192 21.15 29.65 68.21
C THR A 192 21.49 30.74 67.15
N ALA A 193 20.50 31.35 66.49
CA ALA A 193 20.12 32.79 66.45
C ALA A 193 21.17 33.87 66.07
N SER A 194 20.86 34.66 65.02
CA SER A 194 20.98 36.14 64.88
C SER A 194 20.67 36.48 63.40
N ILE A 195 19.54 37.09 63.01
CA ILE A 195 19.09 38.51 63.11
C ILE A 195 19.89 39.46 62.20
N ASP A 196 19.12 40.05 61.26
CA ASP A 196 19.21 41.33 60.51
C ASP A 196 20.46 41.58 59.62
N ASP A 197 20.42 42.36 58.53
CA ASP A 197 19.53 43.47 58.20
C ASP A 197 19.57 43.80 56.70
N THR A 198 18.53 44.50 56.26
CA THR A 198 18.34 45.19 54.98
C THR A 198 19.31 46.37 54.74
N SER A 199 19.59 46.71 53.47
CA SER A 199 19.29 48.05 52.88
C SER A 199 20.05 48.37 51.57
N ASN A 200 19.40 49.24 50.80
CA ASN A 200 19.68 49.76 49.46
C ASN A 200 20.94 50.66 49.35
N VAL A 201 21.40 50.91 48.11
CA VAL A 201 21.50 52.24 47.44
C VAL A 201 22.75 52.39 46.53
N SER A 202 22.46 52.49 45.22
CA SER A 202 23.03 53.33 44.12
C SER A 202 24.53 53.51 43.81
N SER A 203 24.73 53.66 42.49
CA SER A 203 25.56 54.65 41.76
C SER A 203 26.76 54.06 40.99
N GLY A 204 26.79 54.37 39.69
CA GLY A 204 27.62 53.69 38.71
C GLY A 204 28.95 54.36 38.38
N THR A 205 29.72 53.71 37.50
CA THR A 205 30.54 54.33 36.45
C THR A 205 31.17 53.26 35.57
N GLN A 206 31.39 53.60 34.31
CA GLN A 206 31.94 52.79 33.22
C GLN A 206 33.39 52.35 33.48
N GLN A 207 33.76 51.14 33.02
CA GLN A 207 35.02 50.92 32.30
C GLN A 207 35.04 49.56 31.58
N HIS A 208 35.50 49.61 30.33
CA HIS A 208 35.81 48.48 29.44
C HIS A 208 36.91 47.58 30.02
N GLN A 209 36.72 46.25 29.96
CA GLN A 209 37.81 45.30 29.73
C GLN A 209 37.30 43.92 29.28
N GLN A 210 38.11 43.28 28.44
CA GLN A 210 37.84 42.11 27.59
C GLN A 210 37.69 40.78 28.35
N TYR A 211 36.75 39.94 27.85
CA TYR A 211 36.53 38.47 27.89
C TYR A 211 37.40 37.56 28.79
N PRO A 212 36.84 36.50 29.44
CA PRO A 212 36.21 35.37 28.73
C PRO A 212 34.88 34.86 29.32
N VAL A 213 33.91 34.56 28.43
CA VAL A 213 32.65 33.89 28.79
C VAL A 213 32.90 32.39 28.91
N LYS A 214 32.65 31.87 30.11
CA LYS A 214 32.45 30.45 30.38
C LYS A 214 31.16 29.99 29.69
N LEU A 215 31.27 28.95 28.87
CA LEU A 215 30.14 28.20 28.34
C LEU A 215 29.54 27.34 29.47
N ALA A 216 28.36 27.71 29.93
CA ALA A 216 27.35 26.83 30.52
C ALA A 216 26.07 27.65 30.71
N ASP A 217 25.05 27.38 29.91
CA ASP A 217 23.76 26.84 30.38
C ASP A 217 22.77 26.79 29.20
N ASP A 218 22.11 25.64 29.05
CA ASP A 218 21.06 25.36 28.06
C ASP A 218 19.93 26.39 28.17
N ASP A 219 19.77 27.21 27.13
CA ASP A 219 18.72 28.23 27.05
C ASP A 219 17.38 27.56 26.66
N PRO A 220 16.27 27.78 27.40
CA PRO A 220 14.95 27.26 27.04
C PRO A 220 14.47 27.68 25.64
N THR A 221 15.03 28.76 25.13
CA THR A 221 14.73 29.36 23.82
C THR A 221 15.20 28.48 22.66
N ASP A 222 16.36 27.82 22.78
CA ASP A 222 16.91 26.93 21.73
C ASP A 222 16.07 25.66 21.57
N THR A 223 15.50 25.14 22.66
CA THR A 223 14.65 23.94 22.61
C THR A 223 13.29 24.25 21.98
N LEU A 224 12.75 25.44 22.23
CA LEU A 224 11.50 25.95 21.65
C LEU A 224 11.66 26.26 20.15
N GLU A 225 12.77 26.87 19.74
CA GLU A 225 13.08 27.10 18.33
C GLU A 225 13.31 25.80 17.58
N THR A 226 14.02 24.83 18.18
CA THR A 226 14.19 23.49 17.57
C THR A 226 12.85 22.75 17.45
N SER A 227 11.95 22.84 18.43
CA SER A 227 10.62 22.21 18.37
C SER A 227 9.71 22.86 17.33
N ARG A 228 9.74 24.19 17.22
CA ARG A 228 8.95 24.94 16.24
C ARG A 228 9.49 24.75 14.83
N PHE A 229 10.81 24.64 14.69
CA PHE A 229 11.48 24.30 13.44
C PHE A 229 11.23 22.85 13.02
N LEU A 230 11.16 21.89 13.96
CA LEU A 230 10.76 20.51 13.69
C LEU A 230 9.28 20.40 13.29
N GLU A 231 8.39 21.12 13.98
CA GLU A 231 6.97 21.21 13.61
C GLU A 231 6.76 21.94 12.29
N GLU A 232 7.50 23.01 11.97
CA GLU A 232 7.33 23.75 10.71
C GLU A 232 8.02 23.04 9.51
N ARG A 233 9.12 22.30 9.75
CA ARG A 233 9.91 21.60 8.71
C ARG A 233 9.45 20.16 8.47
N TYR A 234 8.94 19.47 9.49
CA TYR A 234 8.49 18.07 9.42
C TYR A 234 7.01 17.89 9.78
N GLY A 235 6.37 18.90 10.37
CA GLY A 235 4.92 18.98 10.56
C GLY A 235 4.26 19.80 9.46
N ARG A 236 3.90 19.14 8.36
CA ARG A 236 2.65 19.54 7.69
C ARG A 236 1.57 19.52 8.79
N ASN A 237 0.74 20.55 8.92
CA ASN A 237 -0.40 20.70 9.89
C ASN A 237 -1.30 19.45 10.06
N LEU A 238 -0.75 18.33 10.51
CA LEU A 238 -1.39 17.04 10.68
C LEU A 238 -1.32 16.72 12.15
N ASP A 239 -2.44 16.93 12.81
CA ASP A 239 -2.65 16.54 14.18
C ASP A 239 -2.73 15.00 14.25
N LEU A 240 -1.63 14.37 14.66
CA LEU A 240 -1.53 12.90 14.76
C LEU A 240 -2.49 12.32 15.82
N SER A 241 -3.03 13.14 16.72
CA SER A 241 -4.09 12.71 17.64
C SER A 241 -5.36 12.27 16.90
N LEU A 242 -5.54 12.68 15.63
CA LEU A 242 -6.67 12.30 14.79
C LEU A 242 -6.54 10.90 14.17
N VAL A 243 -5.38 10.25 14.25
CA VAL A 243 -5.12 8.95 13.60
C VAL A 243 -6.12 7.86 14.04
N PRO A 244 -6.47 7.68 15.33
CA PRO A 244 -7.47 6.72 15.74
C PRO A 244 -8.84 6.98 15.10
N ASN A 245 -9.30 8.24 15.10
CA ASN A 245 -10.55 8.65 14.46
C ASN A 245 -10.50 8.44 12.94
N ALA A 246 -9.36 8.69 12.31
CA ALA A 246 -9.17 8.48 10.89
C ALA A 246 -9.23 6.98 10.51
N LYS A 247 -8.57 6.10 11.28
CA LYS A 247 -8.69 4.64 11.10
C LYS A 247 -10.13 4.18 11.25
N SER A 248 -10.81 4.67 12.29
CA SER A 248 -12.24 4.40 12.54
C SER A 248 -13.13 4.83 11.37
N ALA A 249 -12.92 6.03 10.83
CA ALA A 249 -13.65 6.52 9.67
C ALA A 249 -13.41 5.66 8.42
N ILE A 250 -12.15 5.30 8.14
CA ILE A 250 -11.80 4.42 7.01
C ILE A 250 -12.50 3.06 7.15
N ARG A 251 -12.42 2.41 8.31
CA ARG A 251 -13.09 1.12 8.56
C ARG A 251 -14.60 1.20 8.37
N ARG A 252 -15.25 2.26 8.86
CA ARG A 252 -16.70 2.45 8.69
C ARG A 252 -17.09 2.75 7.24
N ARG A 253 -16.25 3.42 6.46
CA ARG A 253 -16.46 3.56 5.00
C ARG A 253 -16.35 2.21 4.30
N ILE A 254 -15.36 1.40 4.67
CA ILE A 254 -15.18 0.02 4.14
C ILE A 254 -16.38 -0.86 4.49
N ALA A 255 -16.92 -0.75 5.70
CA ALA A 255 -18.15 -1.42 6.10
C ALA A 255 -19.41 -0.87 5.38
N GLY A 256 -19.29 0.29 4.74
CA GLY A 256 -20.38 1.01 4.12
C GLY A 256 -21.37 1.65 5.09
N VAL A 257 -20.99 1.80 6.36
CA VAL A 257 -21.77 2.46 7.42
C VAL A 257 -21.62 3.98 7.33
N LEU A 258 -20.41 4.45 7.03
CA LEU A 258 -20.15 5.88 6.88
C LEU A 258 -20.26 6.29 5.41
N THR A 259 -21.29 7.08 5.09
CA THR A 259 -21.55 7.60 3.74
C THR A 259 -21.35 9.10 3.61
N GLU A 260 -21.23 9.82 4.72
CA GLU A 260 -21.07 11.28 4.77
C GLU A 260 -19.71 11.71 5.32
N ASN A 261 -19.36 12.97 5.09
CA ASN A 261 -18.16 13.58 5.66
C ASN A 261 -18.36 13.86 7.15
N ILE A 262 -17.37 13.52 7.96
CA ILE A 262 -17.36 13.84 9.39
C ILE A 262 -16.16 14.71 9.72
N ASP A 263 -16.35 15.66 10.64
CA ASP A 263 -15.25 16.42 11.23
C ASP A 263 -14.55 15.59 12.33
N LEU A 264 -13.35 15.11 12.02
CA LEU A 264 -12.55 14.28 12.94
C LEU A 264 -12.23 14.96 14.27
N LYS A 265 -12.22 16.30 14.34
CA LYS A 265 -11.89 17.06 15.56
C LYS A 265 -13.05 17.14 16.54
N SER A 266 -14.28 17.22 16.03
CA SER A 266 -15.49 17.30 16.85
C SER A 266 -16.18 15.95 17.08
N THR A 267 -15.75 14.90 16.37
CA THR A 267 -16.33 13.56 16.50
C THR A 267 -15.94 12.89 17.81
N THR A 268 -16.91 12.76 18.72
CA THR A 268 -16.76 12.03 19.99
C THR A 268 -17.35 10.61 19.93
N THR A 269 -18.32 10.37 19.03
CA THR A 269 -18.97 9.07 18.83
C THR A 269 -19.27 8.84 17.35
N PHE A 270 -18.85 7.69 16.82
CA PHE A 270 -19.20 7.24 15.47
C PHE A 270 -20.50 6.39 15.47
N PRO A 271 -21.20 6.26 14.33
CA PRO A 271 -22.34 5.36 14.20
C PRO A 271 -21.99 3.91 14.56
N THR A 272 -22.97 3.18 15.11
CA THR A 272 -22.84 1.73 15.33
C THR A 272 -22.82 1.00 13.99
N MET A 273 -22.23 -0.20 13.98
CA MET A 273 -22.07 -1.00 12.74
C MET A 273 -23.19 -2.03 12.51
N ASP A 274 -24.25 -1.98 13.33
CA ASP A 274 -25.35 -2.97 13.33
C ASP A 274 -26.09 -3.03 11.98
N SER A 275 -26.14 -1.90 11.26
CA SER A 275 -26.61 -1.80 9.88
C SER A 275 -25.44 -1.40 8.99
N ASN A 276 -25.08 -2.25 8.02
CA ASN A 276 -23.94 -2.01 7.13
C ASN A 276 -24.23 -2.52 5.71
N ALA A 277 -23.48 -1.98 4.73
CA ALA A 277 -23.66 -2.33 3.31
C ALA A 277 -23.10 -3.72 2.97
N ARG A 278 -22.42 -4.38 3.91
CA ARG A 278 -21.89 -5.73 3.75
C ARG A 278 -22.93 -6.82 4.02
N GLY A 279 -24.07 -6.47 4.59
CA GLY A 279 -25.18 -7.39 4.83
C GLY A 279 -24.93 -8.40 5.96
N ILE A 280 -24.04 -8.10 6.91
CA ILE A 280 -23.70 -8.96 8.03
C ILE A 280 -24.07 -8.29 9.36
N SER A 281 -24.99 -8.87 10.13
CA SER A 281 -25.53 -8.24 11.34
C SER A 281 -24.58 -8.22 12.54
N ASN A 282 -23.62 -9.15 12.62
CA ASN A 282 -22.62 -9.26 13.68
C ASN A 282 -21.26 -8.66 13.30
N PHE A 283 -21.23 -7.81 12.27
CA PHE A 283 -20.00 -7.23 11.75
C PHE A 283 -19.47 -6.10 12.63
N LYS A 284 -18.23 -6.23 13.10
CA LYS A 284 -17.61 -5.27 14.01
C LYS A 284 -16.47 -4.52 13.35
N GLU A 285 -16.13 -3.37 13.91
CA GLU A 285 -15.02 -2.55 13.41
C GLU A 285 -13.68 -3.30 13.49
N ASP A 286 -13.46 -4.06 14.55
CA ASP A 286 -12.23 -4.81 14.79
C ASP A 286 -12.10 -6.05 13.88
N ASP A 287 -13.09 -6.35 13.04
CA ASP A 287 -12.99 -7.32 11.96
C ASP A 287 -12.30 -6.74 10.71
N ILE A 288 -12.07 -5.42 10.70
CA ILE A 288 -11.45 -4.68 9.59
C ILE A 288 -10.05 -4.23 10.01
N TYR A 289 -9.05 -4.85 9.41
CA TYR A 289 -7.65 -4.50 9.59
C TYR A 289 -7.20 -3.59 8.46
N LEU A 290 -6.44 -2.54 8.80
CA LEU A 290 -5.84 -1.63 7.83
C LEU A 290 -4.34 -1.90 7.77
N VAL A 291 -3.80 -1.98 6.56
CA VAL A 291 -2.41 -2.35 6.32
C VAL A 291 -1.77 -1.41 5.29
N PRO A 292 -0.42 -1.34 5.19
CA PRO A 292 0.25 -0.33 4.37
C PRO A 292 -0.04 -0.38 2.87
N CYS A 293 -0.41 -1.54 2.32
CA CYS A 293 -0.78 -1.67 0.90
C CYS A 293 -1.62 -2.93 0.64
N GLY A 294 -2.28 -3.00 -0.52
CA GLY A 294 -3.08 -4.17 -0.93
C GLY A 294 -2.31 -5.51 -0.93
N MET A 295 -1.06 -5.53 -1.38
CA MET A 295 -0.26 -6.76 -1.33
C MET A 295 0.07 -7.20 0.10
N ASN A 296 0.18 -6.25 1.04
CA ASN A 296 0.33 -6.58 2.45
C ASN A 296 -0.95 -7.20 3.03
N ALA A 297 -2.12 -6.82 2.53
CA ALA A 297 -3.39 -7.45 2.91
C ALA A 297 -3.43 -8.93 2.47
N ILE A 298 -3.03 -9.20 1.24
CA ILE A 298 -2.94 -10.57 0.69
C ILE A 298 -1.88 -11.39 1.45
N PHE A 299 -0.69 -10.83 1.63
CA PHE A 299 0.41 -11.49 2.35
C PHE A 299 0.03 -11.82 3.79
N THR A 300 -0.48 -10.85 4.54
CA THR A 300 -0.91 -11.03 5.93
C THR A 300 -2.02 -12.07 6.04
N THR A 301 -3.00 -12.05 5.12
CA THR A 301 -4.07 -13.05 5.07
C THR A 301 -3.52 -14.46 4.84
N HIS A 302 -2.60 -14.62 3.88
CA HIS A 302 -1.96 -15.91 3.60
C HIS A 302 -1.17 -16.43 4.81
N GLN A 303 -0.38 -15.56 5.47
CA GLN A 303 0.35 -15.94 6.68
C GLN A 303 -0.60 -16.30 7.83
N ALA A 304 -1.70 -15.57 8.00
CA ALA A 304 -2.70 -15.88 9.01
C ALA A 304 -3.34 -17.25 8.79
N LEU A 305 -3.69 -17.58 7.54
CA LEU A 305 -4.23 -18.89 7.17
C LEU A 305 -3.24 -20.03 7.42
N LEU A 306 -1.97 -19.86 7.06
CA LEU A 306 -0.91 -20.85 7.31
C LEU A 306 -0.68 -21.12 8.81
N LYS A 307 -0.96 -20.15 9.67
CA LYS A 307 -0.89 -20.30 11.13
C LYS A 307 -2.18 -20.86 11.73
N ALA A 308 -3.33 -20.47 11.18
CA ALA A 308 -4.64 -20.87 11.68
C ALA A 308 -5.06 -22.28 11.25
N ARG A 309 -4.44 -22.82 10.20
CA ARG A 309 -4.76 -24.12 9.59
C ARG A 309 -3.50 -24.92 9.32
N GLU A 310 -3.67 -26.22 9.03
CA GLU A 310 -2.56 -27.05 8.56
C GLU A 310 -1.98 -26.48 7.25
N PRO A 311 -0.66 -26.25 7.18
CA PRO A 311 -0.02 -25.74 5.97
C PRO A 311 -0.24 -26.68 4.78
N ARG A 312 -0.91 -26.19 3.75
CA ARG A 312 -1.16 -26.89 2.47
C ARG A 312 -0.92 -25.93 1.32
N LYS A 313 -0.91 -26.44 0.09
CA LYS A 313 -0.87 -25.58 -1.10
C LYS A 313 -2.10 -24.69 -1.15
N SER A 314 -1.93 -23.46 -1.64
CA SER A 314 -3.05 -22.55 -1.94
C SER A 314 -3.45 -22.67 -3.41
N ILE A 315 -4.69 -22.34 -3.74
CA ILE A 315 -5.18 -22.20 -5.10
C ILE A 315 -5.16 -20.72 -5.45
N ASN A 316 -4.67 -20.40 -6.64
CA ASN A 316 -4.82 -19.11 -7.26
C ASN A 316 -5.74 -19.26 -8.47
N PHE A 317 -6.93 -18.67 -8.40
CA PHE A 317 -7.99 -18.84 -9.39
C PHE A 317 -8.24 -17.55 -10.18
N GLY A 318 -8.10 -17.63 -11.51
CA GLY A 318 -8.01 -16.49 -12.42
C GLY A 318 -6.56 -16.07 -12.69
N PHE A 319 -6.40 -15.05 -13.54
CA PHE A 319 -5.13 -14.40 -13.85
C PHE A 319 -4.97 -13.14 -12.98
N PRO A 320 -4.58 -13.24 -11.70
CA PRO A 320 -4.52 -12.10 -10.83
C PRO A 320 -3.32 -11.22 -11.17
N TYR A 321 -3.27 -10.10 -10.47
CA TYR A 321 -2.06 -9.33 -10.30
C TYR A 321 -0.87 -10.21 -9.89
N VAL A 322 0.23 -10.12 -10.68
CA VAL A 322 1.42 -10.99 -10.67
C VAL A 322 1.85 -11.43 -9.28
N ASP A 323 1.90 -10.50 -8.34
CA ASP A 323 2.50 -10.72 -7.03
C ASP A 323 1.68 -11.66 -6.13
N THR A 324 0.35 -11.81 -6.34
CA THR A 324 -0.48 -12.73 -5.55
C THR A 324 -0.02 -14.17 -5.76
N LEU A 325 0.13 -14.59 -7.01
CA LEU A 325 0.63 -15.93 -7.35
C LEU A 325 2.04 -16.15 -6.76
N LYS A 326 2.92 -15.15 -6.85
CA LYS A 326 4.28 -15.26 -6.29
C LYS A 326 4.26 -15.37 -4.77
N ILE A 327 3.34 -14.70 -4.06
CA ILE A 327 3.17 -14.86 -2.61
C ILE A 327 2.84 -16.32 -2.28
N LEU A 328 1.83 -16.88 -2.96
CA LEU A 328 1.36 -18.24 -2.69
C LEU A 328 2.41 -19.30 -3.03
N GLN A 329 3.22 -19.07 -4.06
CA GLN A 329 4.32 -19.96 -4.44
C GLN A 329 5.50 -19.92 -3.46
N LYS A 330 5.84 -18.74 -2.92
CA LYS A 330 7.10 -18.53 -2.20
C LYS A 330 6.98 -18.64 -0.68
N PHE A 331 5.81 -18.31 -0.12
CA PHE A 331 5.62 -18.15 1.33
C PHE A 331 4.71 -19.23 1.91
N GLY A 332 4.99 -20.50 1.61
CA GLY A 332 4.23 -21.66 2.07
C GLY A 332 4.53 -22.90 1.23
N PRO A 333 3.69 -23.95 1.30
CA PRO A 333 3.88 -25.20 0.54
C PRO A 333 3.72 -25.09 -0.99
N GLY A 334 3.46 -23.90 -1.53
CA GLY A 334 3.31 -23.63 -2.96
C GLY A 334 1.86 -23.38 -3.39
N ALA A 335 1.67 -23.23 -4.71
CA ALA A 335 0.37 -22.89 -5.30
C ALA A 335 -0.02 -23.82 -6.45
N ILE A 336 -1.33 -24.10 -6.58
CA ILE A 336 -1.96 -24.55 -7.83
C ILE A 336 -2.55 -23.33 -8.54
N PHE A 337 -2.31 -23.20 -9.84
CA PHE A 337 -2.66 -22.02 -10.61
C PHE A 337 -3.67 -22.36 -11.71
N TYR A 338 -4.85 -21.75 -11.63
CA TYR A 338 -5.90 -21.79 -12.64
C TYR A 338 -5.99 -20.43 -13.33
N GLY A 339 -5.05 -20.16 -14.23
CA GLY A 339 -4.90 -18.83 -14.83
C GLY A 339 -6.06 -18.40 -15.72
N ARG A 340 -6.88 -19.32 -16.25
CA ARG A 340 -8.06 -18.96 -17.04
C ARG A 340 -9.22 -18.54 -16.15
N GLY A 341 -9.33 -19.17 -14.98
CA GLY A 341 -10.43 -18.95 -14.04
C GLY A 341 -11.79 -19.33 -14.63
N SER A 342 -11.80 -20.34 -15.50
CA SER A 342 -13.00 -20.75 -16.25
C SER A 342 -13.84 -21.80 -15.51
N SER A 343 -14.99 -22.18 -16.08
CA SER A 343 -15.80 -23.27 -15.49
C SER A 343 -15.07 -24.60 -15.54
N GLU A 344 -14.29 -24.84 -16.60
CA GLU A 344 -13.48 -26.06 -16.77
C GLU A 344 -12.37 -26.15 -15.73
N ASP A 345 -11.78 -25.02 -15.32
CA ASP A 345 -10.83 -24.99 -14.21
C ASP A 345 -11.50 -25.41 -12.89
N LEU A 346 -12.78 -25.05 -12.67
CA LEU A 346 -13.55 -25.53 -11.52
C LEU A 346 -13.92 -27.01 -11.63
N ASP A 347 -14.13 -27.53 -12.83
CA ASP A 347 -14.35 -28.97 -13.05
C ASP A 347 -13.10 -29.79 -12.70
N ASP A 348 -11.91 -29.34 -13.12
CA ASP A 348 -10.64 -29.95 -12.73
C ASP A 348 -10.41 -29.86 -11.21
N LEU A 349 -10.67 -28.69 -10.60
CA LEU A 349 -10.55 -28.51 -9.16
C LEU A 349 -11.48 -29.48 -8.40
N GLU A 350 -12.75 -29.57 -8.79
CA GLU A 350 -13.71 -30.49 -8.17
C GLU A 350 -13.27 -31.95 -8.29
N SER A 351 -12.75 -32.35 -9.46
CA SER A 351 -12.18 -33.69 -9.68
C SER A 351 -10.99 -33.98 -8.76
N ARG A 352 -10.02 -33.05 -8.63
CA ARG A 352 -8.88 -33.20 -7.70
C ARG A 352 -9.32 -33.36 -6.26
N LEU A 353 -10.29 -32.54 -5.83
CA LEU A 353 -10.84 -32.56 -4.49
C LEU A 353 -11.55 -33.90 -4.19
N GLN A 354 -12.32 -34.42 -5.14
CA GLN A 354 -12.95 -35.75 -5.08
C GLN A 354 -11.91 -36.87 -4.97
N ASN A 355 -10.78 -36.73 -5.67
CA ASN A 355 -9.66 -37.67 -5.64
C ASN A 355 -8.76 -37.54 -4.40
N GLY A 356 -9.11 -36.67 -3.45
CA GLY A 356 -8.45 -36.57 -2.15
C GLY A 356 -7.44 -35.43 -2.00
N GLU A 357 -7.19 -34.63 -3.04
CA GLU A 357 -6.38 -33.42 -2.89
C GLU A 357 -7.09 -32.41 -1.97
N ARG A 358 -6.31 -31.60 -1.26
CA ARG A 358 -6.82 -30.64 -0.27
C ARG A 358 -5.92 -29.42 -0.22
N PHE A 359 -6.52 -28.26 0.00
CA PHE A 359 -5.85 -26.97 -0.14
C PHE A 359 -6.04 -26.10 1.09
N LEU A 360 -5.12 -25.17 1.30
CA LEU A 360 -5.19 -24.19 2.38
C LEU A 360 -6.30 -23.18 2.13
N ALA A 361 -6.31 -22.59 0.93
CA ALA A 361 -7.28 -21.58 0.56
C ALA A 361 -7.29 -21.39 -0.96
N LEU A 362 -8.37 -20.85 -1.48
CA LEU A 362 -8.50 -20.33 -2.83
C LEU A 362 -8.50 -18.81 -2.79
N PHE A 363 -7.59 -18.20 -3.55
CA PHE A 363 -7.48 -16.76 -3.75
C PHE A 363 -7.96 -16.40 -5.16
N CYS A 364 -8.84 -15.42 -5.27
CA CYS A 364 -9.28 -14.87 -6.56
C CYS A 364 -9.59 -13.37 -6.46
N GLU A 365 -9.54 -12.70 -7.60
CA GLU A 365 -10.03 -11.32 -7.75
C GLU A 365 -11.48 -11.31 -8.26
N PHE A 366 -12.25 -10.29 -7.89
CA PHE A 366 -13.63 -10.12 -8.38
C PHE A 366 -13.95 -8.65 -8.73
N PRO A 367 -14.11 -8.32 -10.03
CA PRO A 367 -13.68 -9.10 -11.20
C PRO A 367 -12.14 -9.15 -11.31
N GLY A 368 -11.61 -10.11 -12.08
CA GLY A 368 -10.16 -10.29 -12.25
C GLY A 368 -9.52 -9.30 -13.22
N ASN A 369 -8.44 -8.62 -12.84
CA ASN A 369 -7.68 -7.75 -13.73
C ASN A 369 -6.67 -8.56 -14.57
N PRO A 370 -6.58 -8.40 -15.90
CA PRO A 370 -7.15 -7.32 -16.71
C PRO A 370 -8.41 -7.69 -17.51
N LEU A 371 -8.78 -8.98 -17.61
CA LEU A 371 -9.85 -9.44 -18.50
C LEU A 371 -11.27 -9.21 -17.95
N LEU A 372 -11.36 -8.86 -16.68
CA LEU A 372 -12.59 -8.56 -15.93
C LEU A 372 -13.59 -9.70 -15.96
N SER A 373 -13.07 -10.93 -16.03
CA SER A 373 -13.86 -12.14 -15.79
C SER A 373 -14.20 -12.27 -14.32
N CYS A 374 -15.36 -12.87 -14.05
CA CYS A 374 -15.92 -13.01 -12.71
C CYS A 374 -15.99 -14.50 -12.37
N PRO A 375 -15.21 -15.00 -11.41
CA PRO A 375 -15.29 -16.40 -11.00
C PRO A 375 -16.67 -16.70 -10.40
N ASP A 376 -17.14 -17.95 -10.55
CA ASP A 376 -18.40 -18.40 -9.93
C ASP A 376 -18.20 -18.57 -8.41
N LEU A 377 -18.38 -17.49 -7.66
CA LEU A 377 -18.22 -17.47 -6.21
C LEU A 377 -19.22 -18.38 -5.49
N VAL A 378 -20.40 -18.65 -6.09
CA VAL A 378 -21.39 -19.58 -5.53
C VAL A 378 -20.85 -21.00 -5.58
N ARG A 379 -20.33 -21.43 -6.73
CA ARG A 379 -19.72 -22.75 -6.89
C ARG A 379 -18.46 -22.89 -6.06
N ILE A 380 -17.59 -21.87 -6.03
CA ILE A 380 -16.38 -21.85 -5.21
C ILE A 380 -16.72 -22.01 -3.72
N ARG A 381 -17.70 -21.26 -3.20
CA ARG A 381 -18.15 -21.38 -1.81
C ARG A 381 -18.65 -22.79 -1.50
N ARG A 382 -19.47 -23.39 -2.38
CA ARG A 382 -19.94 -24.79 -2.22
C ARG A 382 -18.80 -25.78 -2.13
N LEU A 383 -17.80 -25.65 -3.01
CA LEU A 383 -16.61 -26.52 -3.01
C LEU A 383 -15.80 -26.32 -1.72
N ALA A 384 -15.60 -25.08 -1.30
CA ALA A 384 -14.88 -24.73 -0.08
C ALA A 384 -15.52 -25.33 1.17
N ASP A 385 -16.85 -25.30 1.26
CA ASP A 385 -17.61 -25.88 2.37
C ASP A 385 -17.56 -27.42 2.37
N THR A 386 -17.59 -28.03 1.19
CA THR A 386 -17.57 -29.49 1.02
C THR A 386 -16.19 -30.08 1.33
N TYR A 387 -15.13 -29.43 0.88
CA TYR A 387 -13.77 -29.98 0.91
C TYR A 387 -12.82 -29.29 1.90
N ASP A 388 -13.35 -28.36 2.70
CA ASP A 388 -12.64 -27.66 3.78
C ASP A 388 -11.38 -26.89 3.30
N PHE A 389 -11.60 -25.83 2.52
CA PHE A 389 -10.59 -24.80 2.25
C PHE A 389 -11.18 -23.40 2.46
N ALA A 390 -10.33 -22.40 2.70
CA ALA A 390 -10.79 -21.02 2.86
C ALA A 390 -10.94 -20.32 1.50
N VAL A 391 -11.81 -19.32 1.40
CA VAL A 391 -11.97 -18.47 0.22
C VAL A 391 -11.52 -17.05 0.55
N VAL A 392 -10.55 -16.55 -0.21
CA VAL A 392 -10.05 -15.18 -0.11
C VAL A 392 -10.38 -14.44 -1.39
N VAL A 393 -11.17 -13.38 -1.29
CA VAL A 393 -11.57 -12.58 -2.45
C VAL A 393 -10.95 -11.20 -2.37
N ASP A 394 -10.19 -10.83 -3.41
CA ASP A 394 -9.75 -9.45 -3.64
C ASP A 394 -10.84 -8.69 -4.42
N GLU A 395 -11.52 -7.77 -3.73
CA GLU A 395 -12.61 -6.97 -4.30
C GLU A 395 -12.15 -5.61 -4.85
N THR A 396 -10.84 -5.38 -4.99
CA THR A 396 -10.27 -4.07 -5.36
C THR A 396 -10.92 -3.47 -6.61
N VAL A 397 -11.11 -4.27 -7.66
CA VAL A 397 -11.66 -3.80 -8.95
C VAL A 397 -13.18 -3.67 -8.88
N GLY A 398 -13.86 -4.61 -8.22
CA GLY A 398 -15.31 -4.61 -8.11
C GLY A 398 -15.77 -3.42 -7.28
N THR A 399 -15.02 -3.10 -6.23
CA THR A 399 -15.34 -2.16 -5.16
C THR A 399 -16.56 -2.60 -4.36
N PHE A 400 -16.56 -2.30 -3.07
CA PHE A 400 -17.68 -2.60 -2.19
C PHE A 400 -18.87 -1.63 -2.32
N VAL A 401 -18.84 -0.76 -3.33
CA VAL A 401 -19.97 0.09 -3.74
C VAL A 401 -20.76 -0.58 -4.87
N ASN A 402 -20.10 -1.35 -5.75
CA ASN A 402 -20.78 -2.02 -6.84
C ASN A 402 -21.13 -3.48 -6.55
N VAL A 403 -20.30 -4.18 -5.77
CA VAL A 403 -20.49 -5.61 -5.48
C VAL A 403 -20.39 -5.89 -3.98
N ASN A 404 -21.00 -6.99 -3.54
CA ASN A 404 -20.81 -7.56 -2.20
C ASN A 404 -20.40 -9.02 -2.31
N VAL A 405 -19.10 -9.28 -2.15
CA VAL A 405 -18.52 -10.64 -2.22
C VAL A 405 -18.36 -11.31 -0.86
N LEU A 406 -18.53 -10.55 0.24
CA LEU A 406 -18.33 -11.04 1.60
C LEU A 406 -19.17 -12.28 1.93
N PRO A 407 -20.42 -12.45 1.45
CA PRO A 407 -21.20 -13.68 1.67
C PRO A 407 -20.54 -14.97 1.15
N TYR A 408 -19.60 -14.88 0.21
CA TYR A 408 -18.91 -16.03 -0.39
C TYR A 408 -17.47 -16.20 0.08
N ALA A 409 -16.96 -15.27 0.88
CA ALA A 409 -15.56 -15.22 1.28
C ALA A 409 -15.39 -15.48 2.77
N ASP A 410 -14.29 -16.16 3.13
CA ASP A 410 -13.83 -16.24 4.53
C ASP A 410 -13.03 -14.98 4.91
N VAL A 411 -12.27 -14.44 3.96
CA VAL A 411 -11.55 -13.17 4.08
C VAL A 411 -11.73 -12.36 2.81
N VAL A 412 -12.05 -11.08 2.95
CA VAL A 412 -12.05 -10.13 1.82
C VAL A 412 -10.87 -9.18 1.97
N VAL A 413 -10.12 -8.99 0.89
CA VAL A 413 -9.00 -8.04 0.84
C VAL A 413 -9.28 -6.95 -0.18
N SER A 414 -8.70 -5.76 0.04
CA SER A 414 -8.80 -4.67 -0.94
C SER A 414 -7.56 -3.80 -0.92
N SER A 415 -7.20 -3.25 -2.07
CA SER A 415 -6.19 -2.23 -2.24
C SER A 415 -6.81 -0.84 -2.13
N LEU A 416 -6.69 -0.22 -0.96
CA LEU A 416 -7.18 1.15 -0.72
C LEU A 416 -6.37 2.20 -1.50
N THR A 417 -5.17 1.84 -1.97
CA THR A 417 -4.32 2.64 -2.87
C THR A 417 -5.05 3.08 -4.16
N LYS A 418 -6.03 2.28 -4.61
CA LYS A 418 -6.74 2.50 -5.88
C LYS A 418 -7.88 3.48 -5.68
N ILE A 419 -9.06 3.19 -6.23
CA ILE A 419 -10.19 4.12 -6.31
C ILE A 419 -10.73 4.57 -4.96
N PHE A 420 -10.47 3.81 -3.89
CA PHE A 420 -10.79 4.25 -2.53
C PHE A 420 -10.03 5.54 -2.15
N SER A 421 -8.73 5.61 -2.45
CA SER A 421 -7.95 6.85 -2.34
C SER A 421 -8.18 7.74 -3.57
N GLY A 422 -7.94 7.23 -4.77
CA GLY A 422 -8.09 7.88 -6.09
C GLY A 422 -7.18 9.07 -6.38
N ASP A 423 -6.60 9.71 -5.37
CA ASP A 423 -5.64 10.81 -5.52
C ASP A 423 -4.25 10.35 -6.00
N CYS A 424 -4.00 9.05 -6.06
CA CYS A 424 -2.74 8.48 -6.53
C CYS A 424 -1.50 9.01 -5.76
N ASN A 425 -1.65 9.26 -4.45
CA ASN A 425 -0.59 9.81 -3.60
C ASN A 425 -0.36 9.05 -2.30
N VAL A 426 -1.10 7.97 -2.03
CA VAL A 426 -1.00 7.22 -0.77
C VAL A 426 -1.35 5.76 -1.00
N MET A 427 -0.63 4.88 -0.31
CA MET A 427 -0.93 3.45 -0.31
C MET A 427 -1.74 3.06 0.91
N GLY A 428 -2.54 1.99 0.75
CA GLY A 428 -3.20 1.30 1.85
C GLY A 428 -3.83 0.01 1.38
N GLY A 429 -4.14 -0.86 2.32
CA GLY A 429 -4.90 -2.08 2.10
C GLY A 429 -5.85 -2.32 3.26
N SER A 430 -6.86 -3.16 3.01
CA SER A 430 -7.78 -3.63 4.04
C SER A 430 -7.91 -5.14 4.01
N ILE A 431 -8.11 -5.73 5.17
CA ILE A 431 -8.49 -7.13 5.38
C ILE A 431 -9.79 -7.13 6.18
N ILE A 432 -10.79 -7.85 5.71
CA ILE A 432 -12.04 -8.09 6.41
C ILE A 432 -12.09 -9.58 6.75
N LEU A 433 -12.12 -9.92 8.04
CA LEU A 433 -12.46 -11.27 8.47
C LEU A 433 -13.98 -11.41 8.48
N ASN A 434 -14.52 -12.39 7.75
CA ASN A 434 -15.96 -12.61 7.74
C ASN A 434 -16.41 -13.23 9.08
N PRO A 435 -17.26 -12.57 9.89
CA PRO A 435 -17.77 -13.13 11.14
C PRO A 435 -18.58 -14.42 10.99
N ASN A 436 -19.10 -14.70 9.78
CA ASN A 436 -19.82 -15.92 9.47
C ASN A 436 -18.90 -17.03 8.93
N SER A 437 -17.60 -16.76 8.75
CA SER A 437 -16.64 -17.78 8.36
C SER A 437 -16.51 -18.84 9.44
N ARG A 438 -16.42 -20.11 9.04
CA ARG A 438 -16.09 -21.20 9.96
C ARG A 438 -14.67 -21.10 10.54
N TYR A 439 -13.80 -20.29 9.92
CA TYR A 439 -12.43 -20.05 10.37
C TYR A 439 -12.29 -18.74 11.17
N TYR A 440 -13.39 -18.02 11.44
CA TYR A 440 -13.34 -16.70 12.05
C TYR A 440 -12.57 -16.70 13.38
N ASP A 441 -12.90 -17.59 14.32
CA ASP A 441 -12.27 -17.60 15.64
C ASP A 441 -10.77 -17.91 15.59
N SER A 442 -10.34 -18.85 14.74
CA SER A 442 -8.92 -19.20 14.59
C SER A 442 -8.14 -18.09 13.89
N LEU A 443 -8.69 -17.50 12.82
CA LEU A 443 -8.10 -16.35 12.15
C LEU A 443 -8.03 -15.14 13.07
N LYS A 444 -9.09 -14.84 13.82
CA LYS A 444 -9.14 -13.75 14.79
C LYS A 444 -8.08 -13.94 15.86
N SER A 445 -7.96 -15.15 16.42
CA SER A 445 -6.93 -15.49 17.41
C SER A 445 -5.52 -15.27 16.87
N VAL A 446 -5.24 -15.70 15.64
CA VAL A 446 -3.95 -15.46 14.98
C VAL A 446 -3.71 -13.97 14.76
N MET A 447 -4.70 -13.22 14.26
CA MET A 447 -4.58 -11.79 14.04
C MET A 447 -4.34 -11.05 15.36
N THR A 448 -5.04 -11.40 16.45
CA THR A 448 -4.78 -10.83 17.79
C THR A 448 -3.36 -11.10 18.29
N ALA A 449 -2.81 -12.29 18.03
CA ALA A 449 -1.48 -12.66 18.48
C ALA A 449 -0.35 -12.07 17.61
N GLU A 450 -0.59 -11.88 16.31
CA GLU A 450 0.48 -11.67 15.33
C GLU A 450 0.45 -10.36 14.58
N PHE A 451 -0.73 -9.72 14.46
CA PHE A 451 -0.89 -8.51 13.68
C PHE A 451 -0.15 -7.34 14.35
N GLU A 452 0.72 -6.68 13.59
CA GLU A 452 1.33 -5.40 13.97
C GLU A 452 0.76 -4.31 13.09
N ASP A 453 0.24 -3.25 13.70
CA ASP A 453 -0.24 -2.09 12.96
C ASP A 453 0.94 -1.27 12.43
N THR A 454 1.36 -1.60 11.21
CA THR A 454 2.48 -0.95 10.52
C THR A 454 2.04 0.19 9.60
N TYR A 455 0.75 0.51 9.57
CA TYR A 455 0.22 1.54 8.67
C TYR A 455 0.55 2.94 9.19
N TRP A 456 1.45 3.62 8.47
CA TRP A 456 2.02 4.89 8.89
C TRP A 456 0.98 5.99 9.10
N ALA A 457 1.15 6.75 10.19
CA ALA A 457 0.19 7.72 10.68
C ALA A 457 -0.19 8.79 9.63
N GLU A 458 0.80 9.39 8.94
CA GLU A 458 0.49 10.37 7.89
C GLU A 458 -0.24 9.74 6.70
N ASP A 459 0.14 8.52 6.31
CA ASP A 459 -0.54 7.82 5.21
C ASP A 459 -2.00 7.53 5.57
N VAL A 460 -2.30 7.20 6.83
CA VAL A 460 -3.68 7.03 7.32
C VAL A 460 -4.49 8.32 7.19
N ILE A 461 -3.93 9.47 7.56
CA ILE A 461 -4.65 10.76 7.46
C ILE A 461 -4.92 11.13 6.00
N PHE A 462 -3.94 10.95 5.11
CA PHE A 462 -4.16 11.14 3.67
C PHE A 462 -5.20 10.16 3.13
N MET A 463 -5.16 8.89 3.53
CA MET A 463 -6.13 7.88 3.11
C MET A 463 -7.56 8.23 3.59
N GLU A 464 -7.71 8.69 4.82
CA GLU A 464 -9.01 9.16 5.32
C GLU A 464 -9.49 10.34 4.50
N ARG A 465 -8.65 11.37 4.30
CA ARG A 465 -9.04 12.56 3.55
C ARG A 465 -9.47 12.22 2.13
N ASN A 466 -8.68 11.41 1.44
CA ASN A 466 -8.90 11.08 0.05
C ASN A 466 -10.12 10.15 -0.15
N SER A 467 -10.53 9.39 0.86
CA SER A 467 -11.66 8.44 0.75
C SER A 467 -13.04 9.04 1.04
N ARG A 468 -13.12 10.32 1.38
CA ARG A 468 -14.34 11.03 1.79
C ARG A 468 -15.44 11.03 0.72
N ASP A 469 -15.07 11.18 -0.53
CA ASP A 469 -15.95 11.27 -1.70
C ASP A 469 -15.99 9.95 -2.51
N PHE A 470 -15.50 8.85 -1.93
CA PHE A 470 -15.33 7.57 -2.62
C PHE A 470 -16.60 7.08 -3.33
N ARG A 471 -17.77 7.17 -2.66
CA ARG A 471 -19.05 6.70 -3.23
C ARG A 471 -19.46 7.50 -4.47
N SER A 472 -19.51 8.83 -4.37
CA SER A 472 -19.89 9.69 -5.49
C SER A 472 -18.91 9.57 -6.67
N ARG A 473 -17.63 9.31 -6.39
CA ARG A 473 -16.65 9.03 -7.44
C ARG A 473 -16.97 7.75 -8.20
N ILE A 474 -17.35 6.68 -7.50
CA ILE A 474 -17.75 5.43 -8.16
C ILE A 474 -18.95 5.62 -9.07
N ASP A 475 -19.95 6.39 -8.68
CA ASP A 475 -21.12 6.67 -9.52
C ASP A 475 -20.72 7.34 -10.84
N ARG A 476 -19.85 8.36 -10.77
CA ARG A 476 -19.32 9.05 -11.96
C ARG A 476 -18.46 8.12 -12.83
N VAL A 477 -17.57 7.36 -12.20
CA VAL A 477 -16.68 6.42 -12.88
C VAL A 477 -17.46 5.32 -13.59
N ASN A 478 -18.52 4.78 -12.97
CA ASN A 478 -19.40 3.80 -13.60
C ASN A 478 -20.04 4.37 -14.88
N ALA A 479 -20.61 5.58 -14.80
CA ALA A 479 -21.24 6.23 -15.96
C ALA A 479 -20.23 6.50 -17.09
N ASN A 480 -19.05 7.02 -16.75
CA ASN A 480 -17.99 7.30 -17.71
C ASN A 480 -17.47 6.02 -18.39
N ALA A 481 -17.32 4.92 -17.64
CA ALA A 481 -16.84 3.66 -18.16
C ALA A 481 -17.84 3.03 -19.15
N GLU A 482 -19.13 3.10 -18.86
CA GLU A 482 -20.15 2.65 -19.82
C GLU A 482 -20.12 3.47 -21.11
N ALA A 483 -20.01 4.80 -21.02
CA ALA A 483 -19.94 5.68 -22.18
C ALA A 483 -18.68 5.41 -23.05
N ILE A 484 -17.53 5.16 -22.44
CA ILE A 484 -16.31 4.78 -23.17
C ILE A 484 -16.50 3.41 -23.84
N CYS A 485 -17.11 2.44 -23.16
CA CYS A 485 -17.36 1.13 -23.76
C CYS A 485 -18.24 1.24 -25.01
N GLU A 486 -19.27 2.09 -25.01
CA GLU A 486 -20.11 2.32 -26.19
C GLU A 486 -19.29 2.84 -27.39
N VAL A 487 -18.39 3.81 -27.15
CA VAL A 487 -17.48 4.33 -28.19
C VAL A 487 -16.55 3.24 -28.73
N LEU A 488 -15.96 2.44 -27.84
CA LEU A 488 -15.03 1.37 -28.22
C LEU A 488 -15.73 0.25 -29.00
N ILE A 489 -16.88 -0.22 -28.52
CA ILE A 489 -17.63 -1.32 -29.15
C ILE A 489 -18.13 -0.93 -30.54
N ALA A 490 -18.52 0.33 -30.75
CA ALA A 490 -19.02 0.80 -32.03
C ALA A 490 -17.91 0.94 -33.10
N HIS A 491 -16.63 0.95 -32.71
CA HIS A 491 -15.54 1.28 -33.62
C HIS A 491 -14.95 0.05 -34.33
N PRO A 492 -14.80 0.06 -35.68
CA PRO A 492 -14.40 -1.13 -36.45
C PRO A 492 -12.95 -1.60 -36.24
N LEU A 493 -12.10 -0.80 -35.60
CA LEU A 493 -10.74 -1.22 -35.22
C LEU A 493 -10.67 -2.00 -33.90
N VAL A 494 -11.67 -1.87 -33.03
CA VAL A 494 -11.70 -2.55 -31.74
C VAL A 494 -12.23 -3.96 -31.95
N THR A 495 -11.45 -4.96 -31.55
CA THR A 495 -11.79 -6.38 -31.74
C THR A 495 -12.53 -6.94 -30.53
N LYS A 496 -12.18 -6.49 -29.33
CA LYS A 496 -12.81 -6.94 -28.10
C LYS A 496 -12.77 -5.85 -27.04
N VAL A 497 -13.85 -5.76 -26.27
CA VAL A 497 -13.94 -4.95 -25.04
C VAL A 497 -14.18 -5.89 -23.88
N TYR A 498 -13.31 -5.81 -22.89
CA TYR A 498 -13.39 -6.51 -21.62
C TYR A 498 -13.96 -5.54 -20.59
N TYR A 499 -15.21 -5.78 -20.19
CA TYR A 499 -15.91 -5.03 -19.16
C TYR A 499 -16.98 -5.96 -18.56
N PRO A 500 -17.23 -5.97 -17.24
CA PRO A 500 -18.10 -6.98 -16.63
C PRO A 500 -19.51 -7.07 -17.26
N LYS A 501 -20.06 -5.94 -17.74
CA LYS A 501 -21.36 -5.88 -18.45
C LYS A 501 -21.39 -6.62 -19.80
N TYR A 502 -20.23 -6.79 -20.43
CA TYR A 502 -20.08 -7.40 -21.76
C TYR A 502 -19.25 -8.69 -21.73
N ASN A 503 -18.82 -9.14 -20.55
CA ASN A 503 -18.07 -10.36 -20.37
C ASN A 503 -19.02 -11.58 -20.35
N GLU A 504 -18.58 -12.73 -20.86
CA GLU A 504 -19.35 -13.99 -20.82
C GLU A 504 -19.69 -14.41 -19.38
N SER A 505 -18.79 -14.11 -18.44
CA SER A 505 -18.98 -14.36 -16.99
C SER A 505 -19.87 -13.33 -16.29
N ARG A 506 -20.55 -12.43 -17.03
CA ARG A 506 -21.51 -11.47 -16.48
C ARG A 506 -22.52 -12.09 -15.50
N PRO A 507 -23.12 -13.28 -15.75
CA PRO A 507 -24.05 -13.87 -14.80
C PRO A 507 -23.47 -14.01 -13.38
N ASN A 508 -22.17 -14.30 -13.26
CA ASN A 508 -21.49 -14.38 -11.97
C ASN A 508 -21.35 -12.99 -11.32
N TYR A 509 -21.08 -11.94 -12.11
CA TYR A 509 -21.06 -10.56 -11.63
C TYR A 509 -22.41 -10.14 -11.05
N GLU A 510 -23.50 -10.40 -11.78
CA GLU A 510 -24.85 -9.99 -11.41
C GLU A 510 -25.31 -10.61 -10.08
N VAL A 511 -24.86 -11.82 -9.76
CA VAL A 511 -25.14 -12.48 -8.47
C VAL A 511 -24.55 -11.67 -7.29
N CYS A 512 -23.38 -11.07 -7.48
CA CYS A 512 -22.68 -10.32 -6.43
C CYS A 512 -22.97 -8.81 -6.50
N LYS A 513 -23.61 -8.32 -7.57
CA LYS A 513 -23.86 -6.91 -7.82
C LYS A 513 -24.88 -6.35 -6.83
N LEU A 514 -24.57 -5.20 -6.24
CA LEU A 514 -25.49 -4.47 -5.38
C LEU A 514 -26.64 -3.86 -6.21
N PRO A 515 -27.85 -3.67 -5.63
CA PRO A 515 -28.99 -3.14 -6.37
C PRO A 515 -28.71 -1.81 -7.09
N ASN A 516 -27.98 -0.91 -6.44
CA ASN A 516 -27.57 0.38 -6.99
C ASN A 516 -26.13 0.41 -7.52
N GLY A 517 -25.46 -0.76 -7.57
CA GLY A 517 -24.08 -0.86 -8.06
C GLY A 517 -23.99 -0.66 -9.57
N GLY A 518 -22.85 -0.20 -10.07
CA GLY A 518 -22.50 -0.25 -11.50
C GLY A 518 -21.63 -1.47 -11.83
N TYR A 519 -20.88 -1.40 -12.92
CA TYR A 519 -19.94 -2.45 -13.36
C TYR A 519 -18.46 -2.08 -13.16
N GLY A 520 -18.19 -0.96 -12.47
CA GLY A 520 -16.84 -0.49 -12.17
C GLY A 520 -16.25 0.42 -13.24
N GLY A 521 -15.04 0.91 -12.93
CA GLY A 521 -14.28 1.86 -13.75
C GLY A 521 -13.11 1.29 -14.53
N LEU A 522 -12.88 -0.01 -14.44
CA LEU A 522 -11.80 -0.65 -15.17
C LEU A 522 -12.39 -1.30 -16.41
N LEU A 523 -11.76 -1.11 -17.56
CA LEU A 523 -12.06 -1.83 -18.79
C LEU A 523 -10.78 -2.07 -19.56
N SER A 524 -10.82 -3.05 -20.46
CA SER A 524 -9.71 -3.34 -21.37
C SER A 524 -10.21 -3.50 -22.78
N CYS A 525 -9.35 -3.26 -23.76
CA CYS A 525 -9.67 -3.50 -25.17
C CYS A 525 -8.46 -3.98 -25.96
N THR A 526 -8.76 -4.64 -27.07
CA THR A 526 -7.79 -5.04 -28.09
C THR A 526 -8.20 -4.41 -29.42
N LEU A 527 -7.20 -4.08 -30.24
CA LEU A 527 -7.41 -3.55 -31.59
C LEU A 527 -6.98 -4.60 -32.63
N LYS A 528 -7.30 -4.37 -33.90
CA LYS A 528 -7.03 -5.31 -35.00
C LYS A 528 -5.57 -5.75 -35.10
N THR A 529 -4.62 -4.86 -34.83
CA THR A 529 -3.19 -5.16 -34.88
C THR A 529 -2.44 -4.37 -33.82
N LYS A 530 -1.22 -4.82 -33.49
CA LYS A 530 -0.28 -4.09 -32.65
C LYS A 530 -0.08 -2.64 -33.06
N ALA A 531 0.08 -2.39 -34.37
CA ALA A 531 0.30 -1.04 -34.89
C ALA A 531 -0.89 -0.11 -34.61
N HIS A 532 -2.13 -0.62 -34.72
CA HIS A 532 -3.32 0.13 -34.32
C HIS A 532 -3.35 0.39 -32.81
N ALA A 533 -3.01 -0.61 -31.98
CA ALA A 533 -2.98 -0.47 -30.53
C ALA A 533 -1.93 0.58 -30.08
N MET A 534 -0.73 0.55 -30.67
CA MET A 534 0.33 1.54 -30.44
C MET A 534 -0.14 2.95 -30.80
N ALA A 535 -0.69 3.14 -32.01
CA ALA A 535 -1.14 4.46 -32.45
C ALA A 535 -2.32 4.99 -31.60
N PHE A 536 -3.27 4.12 -31.24
CA PHE A 536 -4.36 4.50 -30.35
C PHE A 536 -3.85 4.90 -28.96
N TYR A 537 -2.96 4.12 -28.36
CA TYR A 537 -2.35 4.43 -27.06
C TYR A 537 -1.58 5.75 -27.10
N ASP A 538 -0.71 5.95 -28.08
CA ASP A 538 0.13 7.13 -28.21
C ASP A 538 -0.73 8.39 -28.42
N ALA A 539 -1.82 8.30 -29.18
CA ALA A 539 -2.75 9.39 -29.43
C ALA A 539 -3.71 9.71 -28.27
N LEU A 540 -3.89 8.79 -27.31
CA LEU A 540 -4.87 8.98 -26.24
C LEU A 540 -4.43 10.07 -25.25
N GLU A 541 -5.20 11.14 -25.12
CA GLU A 541 -4.88 12.28 -24.24
C GLU A 541 -5.31 12.06 -22.77
N THR A 542 -4.96 10.90 -22.21
CA THR A 542 -5.16 10.57 -20.79
C THR A 542 -3.82 10.50 -20.06
N ALA A 543 -3.85 10.39 -18.73
CA ALA A 543 -2.65 9.98 -18.01
C ALA A 543 -2.25 8.56 -18.46
N LYS A 544 -0.94 8.26 -18.46
CA LYS A 544 -0.40 7.02 -19.02
C LYS A 544 0.69 6.46 -18.13
N GLY A 545 0.50 5.26 -17.59
CA GLY A 545 1.44 4.67 -16.63
C GLY A 545 0.86 3.53 -15.80
N PRO A 546 1.65 2.96 -14.86
CA PRO A 546 1.19 1.90 -13.97
C PRO A 546 0.16 2.41 -12.95
N SER A 547 -0.52 1.49 -12.27
CA SER A 547 -1.66 1.72 -11.35
C SER A 547 -3.04 1.72 -12.03
N LEU A 548 -4.10 1.94 -11.25
CA LEU A 548 -5.51 2.05 -11.65
C LEU A 548 -6.33 2.68 -10.52
N GLY A 549 -7.59 3.00 -10.78
CA GLY A 549 -8.56 3.54 -9.82
C GLY A 549 -8.15 4.92 -9.34
N THR A 550 -8.08 5.88 -10.25
CA THR A 550 -7.66 7.26 -9.98
C THR A 550 -8.78 8.25 -10.28
N ASN A 551 -8.70 9.46 -9.75
CA ASN A 551 -9.68 10.53 -10.04
C ASN A 551 -9.64 10.99 -11.50
N PHE A 552 -8.58 10.65 -12.22
CA PHE A 552 -8.35 10.89 -13.63
C PHE A 552 -8.19 9.56 -14.35
N THR A 553 -8.42 9.55 -15.65
CA THR A 553 -8.31 8.37 -16.49
C THR A 553 -6.83 8.03 -16.70
N LEU A 554 -6.48 6.77 -16.45
CA LEU A 554 -5.14 6.23 -16.57
C LEU A 554 -5.16 5.03 -17.53
N THR A 555 -4.32 5.10 -18.57
CA THR A 555 -4.23 4.07 -19.61
C THR A 555 -2.85 3.42 -19.59
N SER A 556 -2.78 2.11 -19.85
CA SER A 556 -1.51 1.38 -19.95
C SER A 556 -1.60 0.22 -20.94
N PRO A 557 -0.54 -0.08 -21.73
CA PRO A 557 -0.39 -1.37 -22.41
C PRO A 557 -0.09 -2.44 -21.36
N TYR A 558 -1.15 -3.00 -20.77
CA TYR A 558 -1.06 -3.72 -19.51
C TYR A 558 -0.08 -4.89 -19.57
N VAL A 559 -0.15 -5.68 -20.64
CA VAL A 559 0.65 -6.91 -20.76
C VAL A 559 2.11 -6.60 -21.02
N VAL A 560 2.38 -5.55 -21.82
CA VAL A 560 3.73 -5.01 -21.98
C VAL A 560 4.28 -4.56 -20.62
N LEU A 561 3.52 -3.78 -19.85
CA LEU A 561 3.99 -3.20 -18.59
C LEU A 561 4.06 -4.19 -17.42
N ALA A 562 3.28 -5.27 -17.42
CA ALA A 562 3.20 -6.21 -16.29
C ALA A 562 3.82 -7.58 -16.57
N HIS A 563 3.96 -7.95 -17.85
CA HIS A 563 4.36 -9.29 -18.29
C HIS A 563 5.30 -9.25 -19.50
N TYR A 564 6.13 -8.21 -19.63
CA TYR A 564 7.05 -8.04 -20.78
C TYR A 564 7.90 -9.28 -21.06
N GLN A 565 8.39 -9.92 -20.01
CA GLN A 565 9.24 -11.12 -20.09
C GLN A 565 8.42 -12.43 -20.17
N GLU A 566 7.09 -12.34 -20.08
CA GLU A 566 6.15 -13.46 -19.96
C GLU A 566 4.99 -13.35 -20.99
N LEU A 567 5.19 -12.64 -22.12
CA LEU A 567 4.11 -12.37 -23.09
C LEU A 567 3.44 -13.64 -23.63
N ASP A 568 4.22 -14.63 -24.06
CA ASP A 568 3.68 -15.90 -24.57
C ASP A 568 2.93 -16.69 -23.49
N TRP A 569 3.42 -16.63 -22.25
CA TRP A 569 2.77 -17.26 -21.11
C TRP A 569 1.43 -16.61 -20.81
N ALA A 570 1.37 -15.27 -20.79
CA ALA A 570 0.13 -14.51 -20.61
C ALA A 570 -0.88 -14.80 -21.73
N ALA A 571 -0.42 -14.80 -23.00
CA ALA A 571 -1.24 -15.14 -24.15
C ALA A 571 -1.84 -16.55 -24.06
N GLY A 572 -1.12 -17.52 -23.47
CA GLY A 572 -1.62 -18.87 -23.19
C GLY A 572 -2.87 -18.93 -22.27
N TYR A 573 -3.11 -17.88 -21.49
CA TYR A 573 -4.30 -17.70 -20.64
C TYR A 573 -5.36 -16.77 -21.26
N GLY A 574 -5.18 -16.36 -22.52
CA GLY A 574 -6.10 -15.46 -23.22
C GLY A 574 -5.86 -13.97 -22.94
N VAL A 575 -4.71 -13.63 -22.35
CA VAL A 575 -4.30 -12.24 -22.09
C VAL A 575 -3.46 -11.76 -23.27
N ASP A 576 -4.12 -11.08 -24.21
CA ASP A 576 -3.52 -10.61 -25.47
C ASP A 576 -2.32 -9.66 -25.23
N PRO A 577 -1.13 -9.90 -25.81
CA PRO A 577 0.06 -9.05 -25.62
C PRO A 577 -0.15 -7.57 -25.92
N ASP A 578 -1.08 -7.24 -26.81
CA ASP A 578 -1.37 -5.88 -27.24
C ASP A 578 -2.57 -5.25 -26.48
N LEU A 579 -3.05 -5.92 -25.43
CA LEU A 579 -4.18 -5.47 -24.62
C LEU A 579 -3.89 -4.14 -23.92
N LEU A 580 -4.79 -3.18 -24.16
CA LEU A 580 -4.81 -1.90 -23.48
C LEU A 580 -5.78 -1.96 -22.30
N ARG A 581 -5.34 -1.46 -21.15
CA ARG A 581 -6.17 -1.32 -19.95
C ARG A 581 -6.41 0.14 -19.68
N ILE A 582 -7.67 0.48 -19.49
CA ILE A 582 -8.16 1.82 -19.21
C ILE A 582 -8.81 1.81 -17.82
N SER A 583 -8.24 2.57 -16.91
CA SER A 583 -8.84 2.91 -15.62
C SER A 583 -9.51 4.25 -15.75
N VAL A 584 -10.83 4.27 -15.83
CA VAL A 584 -11.65 5.47 -16.07
C VAL A 584 -11.72 6.35 -14.82
N GLY A 585 -11.53 7.65 -15.04
CA GLY A 585 -11.62 8.69 -14.02
C GLY A 585 -12.90 9.54 -14.12
N LEU A 586 -12.82 10.77 -13.62
CA LEU A 586 -13.96 11.66 -13.40
C LEU A 586 -14.17 12.67 -14.55
N GLU A 587 -13.33 12.67 -15.58
CA GLU A 587 -13.35 13.69 -16.64
C GLU A 587 -14.67 13.68 -17.44
N ASP A 588 -15.05 14.84 -17.99
CA ASP A 588 -16.33 15.03 -18.70
C ASP A 588 -16.29 14.66 -20.19
N ASP A 589 -15.16 14.88 -20.88
CA ASP A 589 -15.03 14.76 -22.35
C ASP A 589 -14.37 13.44 -22.81
N LEU A 590 -14.50 12.37 -22.02
CA LEU A 590 -13.79 11.12 -22.30
C LEU A 590 -14.22 10.47 -23.62
N THR A 591 -15.50 10.54 -23.98
CA THR A 591 -15.98 9.97 -25.25
C THR A 591 -15.33 10.63 -26.47
N SER A 592 -15.18 11.96 -26.47
CA SER A 592 -14.48 12.65 -27.56
C SER A 592 -12.99 12.34 -27.57
N ILE A 593 -12.33 12.25 -26.40
CA ILE A 593 -10.91 11.90 -26.32
C ILE A 593 -10.65 10.53 -26.96
N PHE A 594 -11.47 9.53 -26.62
CA PHE A 594 -11.36 8.18 -27.16
C PHE A 594 -11.67 8.14 -28.66
N ALA A 595 -12.71 8.83 -29.11
CA ALA A 595 -13.05 8.91 -30.53
C ALA A 595 -11.94 9.56 -31.37
N ARG A 596 -11.30 10.64 -30.87
CA ARG A 596 -10.16 11.28 -31.54
C ARG A 596 -8.97 10.33 -31.67
N ALA A 597 -8.61 9.63 -30.59
CA ALA A 597 -7.51 8.67 -30.60
C ALA A 597 -7.77 7.49 -31.55
N LEU A 598 -9.00 6.96 -31.59
CA LEU A 598 -9.39 5.91 -32.53
C LEU A 598 -9.24 6.35 -33.99
N LYS A 599 -9.65 7.59 -34.30
CA LYS A 599 -9.49 8.18 -35.64
C LYS A 599 -8.01 8.30 -36.06
N VAL A 600 -7.10 8.58 -35.12
CA VAL A 600 -5.65 8.56 -35.40
C VAL A 600 -5.21 7.14 -35.75
N ALA A 601 -5.65 6.14 -34.99
CA ALA A 601 -5.32 4.74 -35.26
C ALA A 601 -5.80 4.26 -36.64
N GLU A 602 -6.94 4.76 -37.16
CA GLU A 602 -7.43 4.44 -38.52
C GLU A 602 -6.50 4.88 -39.65
N THR A 603 -5.63 5.87 -39.39
CA THR A 603 -4.69 6.36 -40.40
C THR A 603 -3.46 5.45 -40.56
N VAL A 604 -3.26 4.49 -39.66
CA VAL A 604 -2.15 3.54 -39.71
C VAL A 604 -2.37 2.57 -40.86
N GLN A 605 -1.51 2.66 -41.88
CA GLN A 605 -1.45 1.65 -42.94
C GLN A 605 -0.74 0.41 -42.40
N VAL A 606 -1.47 -0.68 -42.25
CA VAL A 606 -0.87 -1.99 -42.03
C VAL A 606 -0.60 -2.59 -43.40
N ASN A 607 0.67 -2.80 -43.74
CA ASN A 607 1.02 -3.64 -44.87
C ASN A 607 0.57 -5.06 -44.52
N GLU A 608 -0.43 -5.58 -45.24
CA GLU A 608 -0.92 -6.96 -45.09
C GLU A 608 0.16 -8.01 -45.33
#